data_AF-A0AAP8U6K4-F1
#
_entry.id   AF-A0AAP8U6K4-F1
#
_cell.length_a   1.000
_cell.length_b   1.000
_cell.length_c   1.000
_cell.angle_alpha   90.00
_cell.angle_beta   90.00
_cell.angle_gamma   90.00
#
_symmetry.space_group_name_H-M   'P 1'
#
loop_
_entity.id
_entity.type
_entity.pdbx_description
1 polymer ?
#
loop_
_entity_poly.entity_id
_entity_poly.type
_entity_poly.pdbx_seq_one_letter_code
_entity_poly.pdbx_strand_id
1 'polypeptide(L)'
;MECFKHLDELIRKIEKVEWNEWIYTNLSAFQRDPLHNVYYIISEEECWDLEEAGQTMKNHRDEAIPASIADREVQSWLEIATVQDVIDVLRRRGEEPDILLIAKALRYYHEQDAFME
;
A
#
# COMPACT_ATOMS: atom_id res chain seq x y z
N MET A 1 2.81 -13.36 2.92
CA MET A 1 2.96 -11.90 2.96
C MET A 1 3.98 -11.53 1.91
N GLU A 2 3.65 -10.57 1.05
CA GLU A 2 4.59 -10.01 0.07
C GLU A 2 5.18 -8.70 0.60
N CYS A 3 6.44 -8.42 0.26
CA CYS A 3 7.17 -7.24 0.72
C CYS A 3 7.89 -6.59 -0.46
N PHE A 4 7.72 -5.27 -0.62
CA PHE A 4 8.30 -4.46 -1.67
C PHE A 4 9.09 -3.31 -1.03
N LYS A 5 10.34 -3.11 -1.46
CA LYS A 5 11.23 -2.10 -0.84
C LYS A 5 11.17 -0.74 -1.53
N HIS A 6 10.51 -0.71 -2.69
CA HIS A 6 10.35 0.48 -3.51
C HIS A 6 8.94 0.52 -4.09
N LEU A 7 8.46 1.74 -4.35
CA LEU A 7 7.13 1.92 -4.93
C LEU A 7 7.02 1.28 -6.32
N ASP A 8 8.05 1.36 -7.17
CA ASP A 8 8.01 0.77 -8.51
C ASP A 8 7.88 -0.75 -8.49
N GLU A 9 8.47 -1.43 -7.50
CA GLU A 9 8.29 -2.86 -7.27
C GLU A 9 6.82 -3.19 -6.94
N LEU A 10 6.20 -2.40 -6.05
CA LEU A 10 4.77 -2.53 -5.72
C LEU A 10 3.91 -2.28 -6.96
N ILE A 11 4.13 -1.18 -7.69
CA ILE A 11 3.34 -0.82 -8.88
C ILE A 11 3.38 -1.94 -9.92
N ARG A 12 4.58 -2.47 -10.23
CA ARG A 12 4.72 -3.58 -11.20
C ARG A 12 3.99 -4.86 -10.79
N LYS A 13 3.79 -5.08 -9.48
CA LYS A 13 3.01 -6.21 -8.98
C LYS A 13 1.52 -5.94 -9.14
N ILE A 14 1.04 -4.81 -8.63
CA ILE A 14 -0.40 -4.51 -8.59
C ILE A 14 -1.02 -4.36 -9.99
N GLU A 15 -0.24 -3.94 -10.99
CA GLU A 15 -0.73 -3.84 -12.37
C GLU A 15 -1.00 -5.20 -13.02
N LYS A 16 -0.59 -6.30 -12.38
CA LYS A 16 -0.70 -7.67 -12.91
C LYS A 16 -1.70 -8.52 -12.14
N VAL A 17 -2.35 -7.96 -11.12
CA VAL A 17 -3.28 -8.70 -10.27
C VAL A 17 -4.69 -8.17 -10.42
N GLU A 18 -5.65 -9.08 -10.31
CA GLU A 18 -7.09 -8.78 -10.36
C GLU A 18 -7.75 -8.88 -8.98
N TRP A 19 -7.00 -9.31 -7.96
CA TRP A 19 -7.46 -9.38 -6.58
C TRP A 19 -7.29 -8.04 -5.87
N ASN A 20 -8.14 -7.81 -4.87
CA ASN A 20 -8.13 -6.59 -4.09
C ASN A 20 -7.80 -6.92 -2.63
N GLU A 21 -6.66 -6.44 -2.15
CA GLU A 21 -6.23 -6.56 -0.75
C GLU A 21 -5.71 -5.21 -0.27
N TRP A 22 -5.57 -5.08 1.04
CA TRP A 22 -4.94 -3.93 1.67
C TRP A 22 -3.43 -3.94 1.48
N ILE A 23 -2.90 -2.77 1.14
CA ILE A 23 -1.47 -2.46 1.20
C ILE A 23 -1.19 -1.86 2.57
N TYR A 24 -0.17 -2.37 3.25
CA TYR A 24 0.28 -1.90 4.54
C TYR A 24 1.63 -1.19 4.40
N THR A 25 1.79 -0.08 5.09
CA THR A 25 3.07 0.64 5.13
C THR A 25 3.19 1.54 6.35
N ASN A 26 4.39 2.04 6.62
CA ASN A 26 4.60 3.14 7.56
C ASN A 26 4.22 4.46 6.86
N LEU A 27 3.07 5.04 7.19
CA LEU A 27 2.60 6.27 6.55
C LEU A 27 3.51 7.48 6.81
N SER A 28 4.15 7.54 7.98
CA SER A 28 5.09 8.63 8.28
C SER A 28 6.34 8.54 7.41
N ALA A 29 6.80 7.33 7.09
CA ALA A 29 7.88 7.11 6.12
C ALA A 29 7.42 7.43 4.69
N PHE A 30 6.23 6.94 4.30
CA PHE A 30 5.62 7.22 3.00
C PHE A 30 5.50 8.72 2.70
N GLN A 31 5.04 9.52 3.67
CA GLN A 31 4.89 10.97 3.50
C GLN A 31 6.23 11.68 3.23
N ARG A 32 7.34 11.17 3.79
CA ARG A 32 8.69 11.74 3.61
C ARG A 32 9.33 11.32 2.30
N ASP A 33 9.30 10.01 2.01
CA ASP A 33 9.89 9.44 0.80
C ASP A 33 9.04 8.26 0.31
N PRO A 34 8.02 8.53 -0.53
CA PRO A 34 7.15 7.48 -1.06
C PRO A 34 7.85 6.58 -2.08
N LEU A 35 9.07 6.88 -2.53
CA LEU A 35 9.76 6.03 -3.51
C LEU A 35 10.60 4.97 -2.81
N HIS A 36 11.20 5.32 -1.67
CA HIS A 36 12.07 4.46 -0.85
C HIS A 36 11.40 4.12 0.47
N ASN A 37 10.33 3.34 0.39
CA ASN A 37 9.56 2.91 1.53
C ASN A 37 9.18 1.43 1.39
N VAL A 38 8.89 0.78 2.52
CA VAL A 38 8.51 -0.64 2.52
C VAL A 38 7.00 -0.79 2.49
N TYR A 39 6.52 -1.57 1.54
CA TYR A 39 5.12 -1.90 1.35
C TYR A 39 4.90 -3.38 1.56
N TYR A 40 3.82 -3.73 2.24
CA TYR A 40 3.39 -5.11 2.44
C TYR A 40 2.04 -5.31 1.81
N ILE A 41 1.84 -6.49 1.25
CA ILE A 41 0.51 -7.01 0.97
C ILE A 41 0.36 -8.28 1.78
N ILE A 42 -0.70 -8.31 2.58
CA ILE A 42 -1.02 -9.41 3.49
C ILE A 42 -2.44 -9.80 3.13
N SER A 43 -2.65 -11.05 2.70
CA SER A 43 -4.00 -11.49 2.35
C SER A 43 -4.86 -11.65 3.59
N GLU A 44 -6.18 -11.52 3.45
CA GLU A 44 -7.11 -11.78 4.55
C GLU A 44 -6.93 -13.19 5.14
N GLU A 45 -6.76 -14.21 4.28
CA GLU A 45 -6.51 -15.59 4.70
C GLU A 45 -5.26 -15.71 5.58
N GLU A 46 -4.16 -15.06 5.19
CA GLU A 46 -2.93 -15.07 5.98
C GLU A 46 -3.09 -14.32 7.30
N CYS A 47 -3.82 -13.19 7.31
CA CYS A 47 -4.14 -12.48 8.54
C CYS A 47 -4.92 -13.37 9.52
N TRP A 48 -5.90 -14.13 9.03
CA TRP A 48 -6.68 -15.06 9.85
C TRP A 48 -5.82 -16.20 10.41
N ASP A 49 -5.03 -16.86 9.56
CA ASP A 49 -4.13 -17.93 9.99
C ASP A 49 -3.16 -17.47 11.08
N LEU A 50 -2.61 -16.26 10.92
CA LEU A 50 -1.70 -15.66 11.91
C LEU A 50 -2.43 -15.30 13.21
N GLU A 51 -3.67 -14.82 13.12
CA GLU A 51 -4.47 -14.49 14.30
C GLU A 51 -4.84 -15.75 15.10
N GLU A 52 -5.28 -16.81 14.42
CA GLU A 52 -5.55 -18.12 15.04
C GLU A 52 -4.30 -18.72 15.71
N ALA A 53 -3.13 -18.53 15.09
CA ALA A 53 -1.84 -18.96 15.64
C ALA A 53 -1.31 -18.06 16.77
N GLY A 54 -2.00 -16.95 17.10
CA GLY A 54 -1.52 -15.98 18.09
C GLY A 54 -0.25 -15.24 17.67
N GLN A 55 -0.03 -15.10 16.36
CA GLN A 55 1.14 -14.49 15.72
C GLN A 55 0.87 -13.08 15.19
N THR A 56 -0.20 -12.45 15.64
CA THR A 56 -0.53 -11.05 15.35
C THR A 56 -0.29 -10.16 16.57
N MET A 57 -0.07 -8.87 16.32
CA MET A 57 -0.09 -7.81 17.31
C MET A 57 -0.99 -6.68 16.83
N LYS A 58 -1.54 -5.92 17.77
CA LYS A 58 -2.26 -4.68 17.46
C LYS A 58 -1.27 -3.55 17.17
N ASN A 59 -1.43 -2.89 16.03
CA ASN A 59 -0.71 -1.65 15.77
C ASN A 59 -1.37 -0.46 16.48
N HIS A 60 -0.87 0.75 16.25
CA HIS A 60 -1.39 1.97 16.89
C HIS A 60 -2.83 2.34 16.47
N ARG A 61 -3.38 1.71 15.43
CA ARG A 61 -4.76 1.84 14.96
C ARG A 61 -5.67 0.69 15.43
N ASP A 62 -5.17 -0.17 16.30
CA ASP A 62 -5.86 -1.39 16.75
C ASP A 62 -6.14 -2.41 15.61
N GLU A 63 -5.38 -2.33 14.52
CA GLU A 63 -5.39 -3.31 13.44
C GLU A 63 -4.53 -4.52 13.84
N ALA A 64 -5.03 -5.74 13.61
CA ALA A 64 -4.22 -6.93 13.75
C ALA A 64 -3.24 -7.02 12.57
N ILE A 65 -1.94 -7.00 12.86
CA ILE A 65 -0.86 -7.15 11.89
C ILE A 65 0.07 -8.27 12.32
N PRO A 66 0.85 -8.88 11.41
CA PRO A 66 1.84 -9.89 11.78
C PRO A 66 2.83 -9.35 12.82
N ALA A 67 3.07 -10.13 13.88
CA ALA A 67 4.01 -9.75 14.94
C ALA A 67 5.44 -9.51 14.42
N SER A 68 5.80 -10.14 13.29
CA SER A 68 7.10 -10.02 12.61
C SER A 68 7.37 -8.64 11.99
N ILE A 69 6.33 -7.80 11.87
CA ILE A 69 6.44 -6.44 11.33
C ILE A 69 5.86 -5.37 12.27
N ALA A 70 5.46 -5.75 13.49
CA ALA A 70 4.82 -4.86 14.45
C ALA A 70 5.72 -3.70 14.90
N ASP A 71 7.04 -3.91 14.94
CA ASP A 71 8.05 -2.91 15.27
C ASP A 71 8.31 -1.89 14.14
N ARG A 72 7.72 -2.10 12.96
CA ARG A 72 7.93 -1.26 11.76
C ARG A 72 6.92 -0.12 11.63
N GLU A 73 6.04 0.04 12.61
CA GLU A 73 4.97 1.05 12.65
C GLU A 73 4.06 1.00 11.41
N VAL A 74 3.80 -0.21 10.90
CA VAL A 74 2.96 -0.41 9.72
C VAL A 74 1.48 -0.38 10.07
N GLN A 75 0.69 0.03 9.10
CA GLN A 75 -0.76 0.11 9.16
C GLN A 75 -1.35 0.01 7.76
N SER A 76 -2.65 -0.27 7.68
CA SER A 76 -3.38 -0.20 6.43
C SER A 76 -3.22 1.17 5.77
N TRP A 77 -3.04 1.18 4.44
CA TRP A 77 -2.86 2.40 3.65
C TRP A 77 -3.96 2.56 2.59
N LEU A 78 -3.91 1.75 1.55
CA LEU A 78 -4.86 1.78 0.43
C LEU A 78 -5.13 0.34 -0.02
N GLU A 79 -6.32 0.12 -0.57
CA GLU A 79 -6.60 -1.09 -1.33
C GLU A 79 -5.89 -1.05 -2.69
N ILE A 80 -5.57 -2.23 -3.22
CA ILE A 80 -4.96 -2.36 -4.55
C ILE A 80 -5.80 -1.70 -5.63
N ALA A 81 -7.12 -1.89 -5.60
CA ALA A 81 -8.05 -1.28 -6.54
C ALA A 81 -7.93 0.25 -6.52
N THR A 82 -7.77 0.86 -5.35
CA THR A 82 -7.57 2.31 -5.23
C THR A 82 -6.27 2.77 -5.88
N VAL A 83 -5.17 2.02 -5.71
CA VAL A 83 -3.89 2.36 -6.35
C VAL A 83 -4.00 2.21 -7.87
N GLN A 84 -4.67 1.17 -8.35
CA GLN A 84 -4.96 0.97 -9.78
C GLN A 84 -5.80 2.12 -10.35
N ASP A 85 -6.88 2.53 -9.65
CA ASP A 85 -7.73 3.65 -10.07
C ASP A 85 -6.94 4.97 -10.17
N VAL A 86 -6.03 5.24 -9.21
CA VAL A 86 -5.15 6.41 -9.28
C VAL A 86 -4.28 6.38 -10.53
N ILE A 87 -3.67 5.25 -10.87
CA ILE A 87 -2.84 5.10 -12.06
C ILE A 87 -3.69 5.28 -13.33
N ASP A 88 -4.88 4.69 -13.37
CA ASP A 88 -5.79 4.78 -14.52
C ASP A 88 -6.28 6.20 -14.77
N VAL A 89 -6.56 6.98 -13.72
CA VAL A 89 -6.88 8.41 -13.84
C VAL A 89 -5.70 9.18 -14.45
N LEU A 90 -4.47 8.88 -14.05
CA LEU A 90 -3.29 9.51 -14.66
C LEU A 90 -3.14 9.15 -16.14
N ARG A 91 -3.31 7.87 -16.49
CA ARG A 91 -3.23 7.39 -17.89
C ARG A 91 -4.25 8.06 -18.81
N ARG A 92 -5.46 8.35 -18.31
CA ARG A 92 -6.50 9.05 -19.09
C ARG A 92 -6.08 10.46 -19.54
N ARG A 93 -4.97 11.00 -19.02
CA ARG A 93 -4.40 12.30 -19.43
C ARG A 93 -3.54 12.22 -20.71
N GLY A 94 -3.28 11.02 -21.23
CA GLY A 94 -2.71 10.82 -22.57
C GLY A 94 -1.27 10.31 -22.62
N GLU A 95 -0.59 10.18 -21.48
CA GLU A 95 0.76 9.62 -21.39
C GLU A 95 0.85 8.60 -20.24
N GLU A 96 1.76 7.63 -20.37
CA GLU A 96 2.03 6.66 -19.31
C GLU A 96 2.71 7.41 -18.14
N PRO A 97 2.13 7.39 -16.93
CA PRO A 97 2.67 8.16 -15.83
C PRO A 97 3.99 7.58 -15.33
N ASP A 98 4.97 8.45 -15.10
CA ASP A 98 6.20 8.04 -14.42
C ASP A 98 5.96 7.78 -12.93
N ILE A 99 6.93 7.12 -12.28
CA ILE A 99 6.82 6.75 -10.87
C ILE A 99 6.73 7.97 -9.93
N LEU A 100 7.29 9.12 -10.32
CA LEU A 100 7.24 10.34 -9.51
C LEU A 100 5.82 10.94 -9.53
N LEU A 101 5.17 10.92 -10.69
CA LEU A 101 3.79 11.36 -10.85
C LEU A 101 2.84 10.43 -10.09
N ILE A 102 3.03 9.11 -10.19
CA ILE A 102 2.27 8.11 -9.41
C ILE A 102 2.43 8.38 -7.91
N ALA A 103 3.67 8.53 -7.42
CA ALA A 103 3.92 8.80 -6.00
C ALA A 103 3.22 10.08 -5.52
N LYS A 104 3.25 11.15 -6.34
CA LYS A 104 2.57 12.41 -6.05
C LYS A 104 1.05 12.23 -6.02
N ALA A 105 0.47 11.49 -6.96
CA ALA A 105 -0.97 11.26 -7.03
C ALA A 105 -1.47 10.39 -5.87
N LEU A 106 -0.72 9.35 -5.48
CA LEU A 106 -1.05 8.51 -4.34
C LEU A 106 -0.99 9.28 -3.02
N ARG A 107 -0.01 10.16 -2.86
CA ARG A 107 0.03 11.06 -1.69
C ARG A 107 -1.15 12.03 -1.70
N TYR A 108 -1.46 12.63 -2.85
CA TYR A 108 -2.62 13.52 -2.99
C TYR A 108 -3.91 12.80 -2.63
N TYR A 109 -4.13 11.59 -3.14
CA TYR A 109 -5.30 10.77 -2.82
C TYR A 109 -5.37 10.47 -1.32
N HIS A 110 -4.26 10.05 -0.72
CA HIS A 110 -4.21 9.78 0.71
C HIS A 110 -4.54 11.02 1.58
N GLU A 111 -4.14 12.21 1.16
CA GLU A 111 -4.36 13.46 1.92
C GLU A 111 -5.74 14.09 1.68
N GLN A 112 -6.28 13.94 0.46
CA GLN A 112 -7.48 14.68 0.01
C GLN A 112 -8.70 13.78 -0.20
N ASP A 113 -8.53 12.47 -0.13
CA ASP A 113 -9.56 11.48 -0.50
C ASP A 113 -10.16 11.76 -1.89
N ALA A 114 -9.30 12.16 -2.83
CA ALA A 114 -9.68 12.63 -4.15
C ALA A 114 -8.60 12.29 -5.19
N PHE A 115 -9.02 12.06 -6.42
CA PHE A 115 -8.08 11.92 -7.52
C PHE A 115 -7.44 13.28 -7.84
N MET A 116 -6.13 13.27 -8.10
CA MET A 116 -5.45 14.44 -8.65
C MET A 116 -6.05 14.71 -10.04
N GLU A 117 -6.34 15.96 -10.36
CA GLU A 117 -6.82 16.45 -11.68
C GLU A 117 -5.69 17.04 -12.54
#